data_AF-A0A2V1IYW8-F1
#
_entry.id   AF-A0A2V1IYW8-F1
#
_cell.length_a   1.000
_cell.length_b   1.000
_cell.length_c   1.000
_cell.angle_alpha   90.00
_cell.angle_beta   90.00
_cell.angle_gamma   90.00
#
_symmetry.space_group_name_H-M   'P 1'
#
loop_
_entity.id
_entity.type
_entity.pdbx_description
1 polymer ?
#
loop_
_entity_poly.entity_id
_entity_poly.type
_entity_poly.pdbx_seq_one_letter_code
_entity_poly.pdbx_strand_id
1 'polypeptide(L)'
;MKKIPQIVKDAARDLIKMYGDAIDYLGKYEGADAYMYHFPDDSSTGYPFVYLVKDGKVDIVTESPALYIIGLFVENVDEPDVE
;
A
#
# COMPACT_ATOMS: atom_id res chain seq x y z
N MET A 1 6.21 5.77 -13.11
CA MET A 1 6.15 5.66 -11.63
C MET A 1 5.64 6.97 -11.07
N LYS A 2 4.55 6.97 -10.29
CA LYS A 2 4.10 8.17 -9.58
C LYS A 2 5.09 8.51 -8.47
N LYS A 3 5.35 9.80 -8.25
CA LYS A 3 6.16 10.27 -7.12
C LYS A 3 5.39 10.06 -5.82
N ILE A 4 5.95 9.31 -4.88
CA ILE A 4 5.36 9.10 -3.56
C ILE A 4 5.37 10.43 -2.78
N PRO A 5 4.23 10.90 -2.25
CA PRO A 5 4.16 12.13 -1.46
C PRO A 5 5.01 12.05 -0.19
N GLN A 6 5.61 13.18 0.21
CA GLN A 6 6.45 13.23 1.42
C GLN A 6 5.67 12.84 2.68
N ILE A 7 4.38 13.19 2.78
CA ILE A 7 3.52 12.84 3.92
C ILE A 7 3.39 11.32 4.11
N VAL A 8 3.44 10.54 3.02
CA VAL A 8 3.44 9.07 3.07
C VAL A 8 4.79 8.57 3.57
N LYS A 9 5.89 9.13 3.06
CA LYS A 9 7.25 8.78 3.52
C LYS A 9 7.47 9.12 4.99
N ASP A 10 6.90 10.22 5.46
CA ASP A 10 6.97 10.60 6.87
C ASP A 10 6.16 9.64 7.76
N ALA A 11 4.98 9.18 7.31
CA ALA A 11 4.20 8.17 8.01
C ALA A 11 4.87 6.77 8.00
N ALA A 12 5.55 6.42 6.90
CA ALA A 12 6.28 5.16 6.75
C ALA A 12 7.72 5.20 7.28
N ARG A 13 8.14 6.30 7.92
CA ARG A 13 9.55 6.60 8.22
C ARG A 13 10.30 5.47 8.92
N ASP A 14 9.67 4.81 9.87
CA ASP A 14 10.34 3.75 10.63
C ASP A 14 10.49 2.47 9.81
N LEU A 15 9.50 2.14 8.97
CA LEU A 15 9.64 1.06 7.99
C LEU A 15 10.75 1.37 6.98
N ILE A 16 10.80 2.61 6.49
CA ILE A 16 11.85 3.04 5.55
C ILE A 16 13.24 2.92 6.15
N LYS A 17 13.42 3.28 7.43
CA LYS A 17 14.72 3.13 8.12
C LYS A 17 15.15 1.67 8.23
N MET A 18 14.18 0.77 8.42
CA MET A 18 14.45 -0.66 8.64
C MET A 18 14.62 -1.43 7.33
N TYR A 19 13.79 -1.16 6.33
CA TYR A 19 13.67 -1.99 5.13
C TYR A 19 13.83 -1.20 3.80
N GLY A 20 14.07 0.11 3.85
CA GLY A 20 14.34 0.94 2.66
C GLY A 20 13.12 1.71 2.11
N ASP A 21 13.34 2.58 1.13
CA ASP A 21 12.27 3.41 0.53
C ASP A 21 11.48 2.63 -0.53
N ALA A 22 10.71 1.63 -0.09
CA ALA A 22 9.93 0.72 -0.92
C ALA A 22 8.43 0.95 -0.71
N ILE A 23 7.85 1.91 -1.43
CA ILE A 23 6.44 2.28 -1.33
C ILE A 23 5.82 2.30 -2.73
N ASP A 24 4.75 1.55 -2.89
CA ASP A 24 3.99 1.45 -4.13
C ASP A 24 2.72 2.30 -4.06
N TYR A 25 2.34 2.90 -5.19
CA TYR A 25 1.03 3.53 -5.36
C TYR A 25 0.05 2.50 -5.91
N LEU A 26 -1.03 2.25 -5.18
CA LEU A 26 -2.04 1.26 -5.56
C LEU A 26 -3.11 1.84 -6.50
N GLY A 27 -3.64 3.02 -6.17
CA GLY A 27 -4.80 3.56 -6.88
C GLY A 27 -5.59 4.54 -6.04
N LYS A 28 -6.86 4.76 -6.41
CA LYS A 28 -7.82 5.54 -5.62
C LYS A 28 -8.77 4.62 -4.88
N TYR A 29 -8.92 4.83 -3.58
CA TYR A 29 -9.89 4.15 -2.71
C TYR A 29 -10.76 5.19 -2.02
N GLU A 30 -12.08 5.18 -2.26
CA GLU A 30 -13.04 6.13 -1.65
C GLU A 30 -12.64 7.62 -1.74
N GLY A 31 -12.00 7.98 -2.87
CA GLY A 31 -11.50 9.32 -3.15
C GLY A 31 -10.14 9.66 -2.52
N ALA A 32 -9.58 8.79 -1.67
CA ALA A 32 -8.21 8.89 -1.19
C ALA A 32 -7.22 8.24 -2.18
N ASP A 33 -6.01 8.77 -2.27
CA ASP A 33 -4.90 8.09 -2.95
C ASP A 33 -4.31 7.03 -2.01
N ALA A 34 -4.28 5.77 -2.45
CA ALA A 34 -3.82 4.63 -1.68
C ALA A 34 -2.38 4.24 -2.05
N TYR A 35 -1.57 3.97 -1.02
CA TYR A 35 -0.18 3.53 -1.13
C TYR A 35 0.05 2.32 -0.22
N MET A 36 1.01 1.46 -0.56
CA MET A 36 1.38 0.29 0.23
C MET A 36 2.88 0.29 0.49
N TYR A 37 3.28 -0.07 1.71
CA TYR A 37 4.68 -0.41 1.97
C TYR A 37 5.00 -1.79 1.41
N HIS A 38 6.01 -1.88 0.55
CA HIS A 38 6.47 -3.14 -0.04
C HIS A 38 7.61 -3.69 0.83
N PHE A 39 7.32 -4.73 1.61
CA PHE A 39 8.35 -5.39 2.41
C PHE A 39 9.26 -6.28 1.55
N PRO A 40 10.55 -6.42 1.88
CA PRO A 40 11.40 -7.44 1.27
C PRO A 40 10.77 -8.84 1.37
N ASP A 41 10.94 -9.66 0.33
CA ASP A 41 10.32 -10.99 0.20
C ASP A 41 10.61 -11.93 1.39
N ASP A 42 11.74 -11.74 2.08
CA ASP A 42 12.19 -12.55 3.22
C ASP A 42 11.72 -12.01 4.59
N SER A 43 10.88 -10.99 4.62
CA SER A 43 10.43 -10.34 5.86
C SER A 43 9.16 -11.00 6.44
N SER A 44 9.18 -11.34 7.73
CA SER A 44 7.98 -11.75 8.48
C SER A 44 7.38 -10.57 9.26
N THR A 45 6.49 -9.81 8.61
CA THR A 45 5.99 -8.52 9.12
C THR A 45 4.51 -8.51 9.53
N GLY A 46 3.79 -9.61 9.35
CA GLY A 46 2.37 -9.73 9.69
C GLY A 46 1.47 -9.10 8.63
N TYR A 47 0.59 -8.17 9.02
CA TYR A 47 -0.31 -7.49 8.09
C TYR A 47 0.41 -6.36 7.32
N PRO A 48 -0.02 -6.09 6.07
CA PRO A 48 0.55 -5.00 5.29
C PRO A 48 0.15 -3.62 5.84
N PHE A 49 0.91 -2.61 5.44
CA PHE A 49 0.64 -1.21 5.76
C PHE A 49 0.15 -0.49 4.51
N VAL A 50 -1.08 0.03 4.59
CA VAL A 50 -1.68 0.88 3.55
C VAL A 50 -1.79 2.31 4.07
N TYR A 51 -1.40 3.28 3.26
CA TYR A 51 -1.49 4.71 3.56
C TYR A 51 -2.53 5.34 2.64
N LEU A 52 -3.58 5.91 3.22
CA LEU A 52 -4.63 6.62 2.50
C LEU A 52 -4.40 8.12 2.61
N VAL A 53 -4.16 8.79 1.50
CA VAL A 53 -3.97 10.24 1.44
C VAL A 53 -5.25 10.92 0.96
N LYS A 54 -5.84 11.76 1.81
CA LYS A 54 -7.00 12.58 1.45
C LYS A 54 -6.89 13.93 2.15
N ASP A 55 -7.13 15.01 1.40
CA ASP A 55 -7.12 16.39 1.92
C ASP A 55 -5.86 16.76 2.73
N GLY A 56 -4.70 16.28 2.28
CA GLY A 56 -3.40 16.55 2.94
C GLY A 56 -3.19 15.79 4.26
N LYS A 57 -4.00 14.78 4.56
CA LYS A 57 -3.86 13.90 5.72
C LYS A 57 -3.52 12.48 5.28
N VAL A 58 -2.91 11.72 6.18
CA VAL A 58 -2.60 10.28 5.99
C VAL A 58 -3.31 9.50 7.08
N ASP A 59 -4.13 8.53 6.66
CA ASP A 59 -4.64 7.48 7.52
C ASP A 59 -3.84 6.20 7.24
N ILE A 60 -3.37 5.54 8.30
CA ILE A 60 -2.65 4.27 8.21
C ILE A 60 -3.64 3.14 8.48
N VAL A 61 -3.81 2.28 7.48
CA VAL A 61 -4.69 1.12 7.54
C VAL A 61 -3.82 -0.15 7.59
N THR A 62 -4.05 -0.97 8.62
CA THR A 62 -3.38 -2.26 8.82
C THR A 62 -4.44 -3.35 9.04
N GLU A 63 -4.04 -4.56 9.43
CA GLU A 63 -4.94 -5.69 9.71
C GLU A 63 -5.77 -6.11 8.47
N SER A 64 -6.90 -6.79 8.68
CA SER A 64 -7.79 -7.25 7.61
C SER A 64 -8.24 -6.17 6.62
N PRO A 65 -8.55 -4.91 7.04
CA PRO A 65 -8.91 -3.85 6.10
C PRO A 65 -7.81 -3.54 5.08
N ALA A 66 -6.53 -3.65 5.45
CA ALA A 66 -5.43 -3.44 4.51
C ALA A 66 -5.43 -4.50 3.40
N LEU A 67 -5.66 -5.77 3.76
CA LEU A 67 -5.79 -6.87 2.79
C LEU A 67 -6.96 -6.64 1.83
N TYR A 68 -8.11 -6.19 2.34
CA TYR A 68 -9.26 -5.87 1.51
C TYR A 68 -8.94 -4.78 0.48
N ILE A 69 -8.34 -3.67 0.92
CA ILE A 69 -7.98 -2.55 0.02
C ILE A 69 -6.99 -3.02 -1.04
N ILE A 70 -5.94 -3.76 -0.67
CA ILE A 70 -4.94 -4.28 -1.61
C ILE A 70 -5.61 -5.19 -2.64
N GLY A 71 -6.50 -6.08 -2.22
CA GLY A 71 -7.22 -7.01 -3.09
C GLY A 71 -8.05 -6.34 -4.19
N LEU A 72 -8.46 -5.08 -4.01
CA LEU A 72 -9.15 -4.30 -5.05
C LEU A 72 -8.24 -3.85 -6.21
N PHE A 73 -6.91 -3.90 -6.03
CA PHE A 73 -5.92 -3.43 -7.00
C PHE A 73 -5.06 -4.55 -7.59
N VAL A 74 -5.26 -5.80 -7.15
CA VAL A 74 -4.62 -6.97 -7.75
C VAL A 74 -5.48 -7.44 -8.91
N GLU A 75 -4.87 -7.69 -10.07
CA GLU A 75 -5.57 -8.32 -11.19
C GLU A 75 -6.07 -9.70 -10.77
N ASN A 76 -7.35 -10.01 -11.06
CA ASN A 76 -7.89 -11.34 -10.78
C ASN A 76 -7.13 -12.37 -11.62
N VAL A 77 -6.24 -13.13 -10.98
CA VAL A 77 -5.50 -14.24 -11.60
C VAL A 77 -6.36 -15.49 -11.81
N ASP A 78 -7.64 -15.44 -11.39
CA ASP A 78 -8.60 -16.55 -11.40
C ASP A 78 -9.64 -16.47 -12.55
N GLU A 79 -9.44 -15.64 -13.57
CA GLU A 79 -10.18 -15.83 -14.82
C GLU A 79 -9.43 -16.90 -15.64
N PRO A 80 -9.92 -18.15 -15.73
CA PRO A 80 -9.39 -19.04 -16.74
C PRO A 80 -9.72 -18.42 -18.10
N ASP A 81 -8.70 -18.18 -18.93
CA ASP A 81 -8.87 -17.92 -20.35
C ASP A 81 -9.55 -19.16 -20.98
N VAL A 82 -10.88 -19.22 -20.92
CA VAL A 82 -11.66 -20.23 -21.65
C VAL A 82 -12.13 -19.59 -22.94
N GLU A 83 -11.34 -19.76 -23.99
CA GLU A 83 -11.78 -19.63 -25.38
C GLU A 83 -12.34 -20.98 -25.89
#